data_AF-A0A183M0C9-F1
#
_entry.id   AF-A0A183M0C9-F1
#
_cell.length_a   1.000
_cell.length_b   1.000
_cell.length_c   1.000
_cell.angle_alpha   90.00
_cell.angle_beta   90.00
_cell.angle_gamma   90.00
#
_symmetry.space_group_name_H-M   'P 1'
#
loop_
_entity.id
_entity.type
_entity.pdbx_description
1 polymer ?
#
loop_
_entity_poly.entity_id
_entity_poly.type
_entity_poly.pdbx_seq_one_letter_code
_entity_poly.pdbx_strand_id
1 'polypeptide(L)'
;MSDRSVEERPDDIHCLTEIFSKMFADSQSKVVSLFMDTLQFFIKEYNPLLRDWLYTLLIRLLYRQSHEALSSHQKAIQETLFVLRSHFPLNSQFSSCCHFIMDNAHTPNFRVKTCLLEYMKDLILMMSPDLIANPSNEVINAIGKIISWSAEPKSADVRRMASRVVIKLFDLNSTSFSTLLQSLPRGVQDRAHEVLKTYQKTATGGGLINLTDTNHNSPSWKSS
;
A
#
# COMPACT_ATOMS: atom_id res chain seq x y z
N MET A 1 44.35 -15.15 3.01
CA MET A 1 43.55 -13.92 3.03
C MET A 1 42.13 -14.33 3.39
N SER A 2 41.84 -14.43 4.69
CA SER A 2 40.52 -14.80 5.18
C SER A 2 39.65 -13.55 5.17
N ASP A 3 38.62 -13.60 4.34
CA ASP A 3 37.51 -12.66 4.29
C ASP A 3 36.91 -12.54 5.69
N ARG A 4 37.15 -11.40 6.36
CA ARG A 4 36.45 -11.04 7.59
C ARG A 4 35.17 -10.36 7.16
N SER A 5 34.16 -11.16 6.84
CA SER A 5 32.78 -10.72 7.00
C SER A 5 32.65 -10.22 8.44
N VAL A 6 32.57 -8.91 8.61
CA VAL A 6 32.29 -8.28 9.89
C VAL A 6 30.89 -8.76 10.28
N GLU A 7 30.84 -9.81 11.09
CA GLU A 7 29.62 -10.29 11.71
C GLU A 7 29.22 -9.21 12.71
N GLU A 8 28.48 -8.20 12.24
CA GLU A 8 27.98 -7.12 13.07
C GLU A 8 27.12 -7.72 14.17
N ARG A 9 27.49 -7.44 15.42
CA ARG A 9 26.85 -8.06 16.56
C ARG A 9 25.41 -7.54 16.66
N PRO A 10 24.45 -8.38 17.07
CA PRO A 10 23.05 -7.96 17.23
C PRO A 10 22.87 -6.66 18.04
N ASP A 11 23.73 -6.42 19.03
CA ASP A 11 23.73 -5.20 19.87
C ASP A 11 24.07 -3.92 19.07
N ASP A 12 24.99 -4.03 18.10
CA ASP A 12 25.40 -2.92 17.24
C ASP A 12 24.24 -2.54 16.29
N ILE A 13 23.50 -3.53 15.78
CA ILE A 13 22.30 -3.31 14.96
C ILE A 13 21.16 -2.66 15.77
N HIS A 14 20.90 -3.13 17.00
CA HIS A 14 19.90 -2.48 17.86
C HIS A 14 20.25 -1.01 18.12
N CYS A 15 21.51 -0.71 18.43
CA CYS A 15 21.98 0.66 18.58
C CYS A 15 21.74 1.50 17.32
N LEU A 16 22.06 0.96 16.14
CA LEU A 16 21.81 1.62 14.86
C LEU A 16 20.32 1.87 14.63
N THR A 17 19.44 0.91 14.90
CA THR A 17 17.98 1.12 14.78
C THR A 17 17.48 2.23 15.70
N GLU A 18 18.03 2.38 16.90
CA GLU A 18 17.73 3.49 17.81
C GLU A 18 18.24 4.83 17.28
N ILE A 19 19.42 4.86 16.67
CA ILE A 19 19.97 6.07 16.02
C ILE A 19 19.08 6.48 14.84
N PHE A 20 18.75 5.55 13.93
CA PHE A 20 17.83 5.81 12.82
C PHE A 20 16.46 6.28 13.31
N SER A 21 15.98 5.70 14.41
CA SER A 21 14.72 6.10 15.06
C SER A 21 14.73 7.56 15.50
N LYS A 22 15.83 8.02 16.11
CA LYS A 22 16.02 9.42 16.50
C LYS A 22 16.16 10.32 15.27
N MET A 23 16.93 9.90 14.27
CA MET A 23 17.09 10.64 13.02
C MET A 23 15.76 10.83 12.27
N PHE A 24 14.85 9.86 12.32
CA PHE A 24 13.49 10.00 11.79
C PHE A 24 12.73 11.18 12.42
N ALA A 25 12.89 11.38 13.73
CA ALA A 25 12.26 12.47 14.48
C ALA A 25 12.95 13.82 14.25
N ASP A 26 14.28 13.83 14.17
CA ASP A 26 15.10 15.06 14.15
C ASP A 26 15.44 15.59 12.75
N SER A 27 15.20 14.80 11.70
CA SER A 27 15.50 15.18 10.32
C SER A 27 14.86 16.51 9.91
N GLN A 28 15.65 17.59 9.96
CA GLN A 28 15.31 18.86 9.34
C GLN A 28 15.18 18.66 7.82
N SER A 29 14.27 19.42 7.20
CA SER A 29 13.93 19.36 5.77
C SER A 29 15.16 19.24 4.85
N LYS A 30 16.30 19.86 5.16
CA LYS A 30 17.49 19.88 4.29
C LYS A 30 18.26 18.56 4.15
N VAL A 31 18.04 17.56 5.02
CA VAL A 31 18.84 16.32 5.04
C VAL A 31 17.99 15.06 4.85
N VAL A 32 16.70 15.20 4.53
CA VAL A 32 15.77 14.08 4.40
C VAL A 32 16.20 13.11 3.29
N SER A 33 16.57 13.62 2.11
CA SER A 33 16.98 12.74 1.00
C SER A 33 18.24 11.94 1.33
N LEU A 34 19.28 12.58 1.88
CA LEU A 34 20.52 11.89 2.28
C LEU A 34 20.25 10.82 3.35
N PHE A 35 19.37 11.13 4.31
CA PHE A 35 18.94 10.17 5.32
C PHE A 35 18.20 8.98 4.69
N MET A 36 17.29 9.23 3.74
CA MET A 36 16.56 8.17 3.03
C MET A 36 17.52 7.29 2.21
N ASP A 37 18.50 7.87 1.53
CA ASP A 37 19.51 7.11 0.78
C ASP A 37 20.34 6.20 1.71
N THR A 38 20.74 6.74 2.87
CA THR A 38 21.47 5.98 3.90
C THR A 38 20.61 4.84 4.47
N LEU A 39 19.34 5.13 4.75
CA LEU A 39 18.39 4.14 5.24
C LEU A 39 18.12 3.04 4.21
N GLN A 40 18.05 3.38 2.91
CA GLN A 40 17.93 2.40 1.84
C GLN A 40 19.13 1.46 1.80
N PHE A 41 20.35 1.98 1.93
CA PHE A 41 21.56 1.16 2.01
C PHE A 41 21.50 0.21 3.21
N PHE A 42 21.15 0.74 4.38
CA PHE A 42 21.02 -0.04 5.61
C PHE A 42 19.98 -1.16 5.49
N ILE A 43 18.81 -0.87 4.90
CA ILE A 43 17.79 -1.90 4.65
C ILE A 43 18.32 -2.99 3.72
N LYS A 44 18.96 -2.61 2.60
CA LYS A 44 19.44 -3.58 1.60
C LYS A 44 20.44 -4.55 2.22
N GLU A 45 21.40 -4.02 2.97
CA GLU A 45 22.49 -4.80 3.54
C GLU A 45 22.04 -5.65 4.75
N TYR A 46 21.24 -5.08 5.65
CA TYR A 46 20.96 -5.68 6.95
C TYR A 46 19.52 -6.23 7.10
N ASN A 47 18.71 -6.29 6.03
CA ASN A 47 17.31 -6.76 6.12
C ASN A 47 17.09 -8.05 6.93
N PRO A 48 17.97 -9.08 6.95
CA PRO A 48 17.73 -10.28 7.74
C PRO A 48 17.72 -10.01 9.25
N LEU A 49 18.47 -9.00 9.70
CA LEU A 49 18.61 -8.60 11.11
C LEU A 49 17.57 -7.55 11.54
N LEU A 50 16.84 -6.97 10.59
CA LEU A 50 15.89 -5.88 10.84
C LEU A 50 14.44 -6.35 10.99
N ARG A 51 14.21 -7.66 11.16
CA ARG A 51 12.85 -8.24 11.21
C ARG A 51 12.00 -7.64 12.33
N ASP A 52 12.56 -7.47 13.52
CA ASP A 52 11.83 -6.91 14.67
C ASP A 52 11.58 -5.40 14.50
N TRP A 53 12.39 -4.73 13.69
CA TRP A 53 12.25 -3.30 13.41
C TRP A 53 11.29 -3.01 12.25
N LEU A 54 10.90 -4.02 11.47
CA LEU A 54 10.07 -3.88 10.27
C LEU A 54 8.79 -3.08 10.54
N TYR A 55 8.04 -3.45 11.57
CA TYR A 55 6.78 -2.77 11.90
C TYR A 55 7.01 -1.28 12.16
N THR A 56 7.95 -0.95 13.05
CA THR A 56 8.30 0.42 13.41
C THR A 56 8.76 1.23 12.20
N LEU A 57 9.64 0.65 11.37
CA LEU A 57 10.16 1.29 10.17
C LEU A 57 9.04 1.58 9.15
N LEU A 58 8.20 0.59 8.85
CA LEU A 58 7.10 0.73 7.91
C LEU A 58 6.12 1.82 8.35
N ILE A 59 5.66 1.77 9.60
CA ILE A 59 4.69 2.75 10.11
C ILE A 59 5.28 4.16 10.11
N ARG A 60 6.55 4.33 10.51
CA ARG A 60 7.21 5.65 10.46
C ARG A 60 7.35 6.20 9.05
N LEU A 61 7.71 5.38 8.08
CA LEU A 61 7.78 5.80 6.68
C LEU A 61 6.40 6.23 6.15
N LEU A 62 5.32 5.50 6.49
CA LEU A 62 3.96 5.85 6.10
C LEU A 62 3.50 7.19 6.72
N TYR A 63 3.75 7.39 8.01
CA TYR A 63 3.46 8.67 8.67
C TYR A 63 4.25 9.79 8.03
N ARG A 64 5.57 9.60 7.83
CA ARG A 64 6.41 10.61 7.20
C ARG A 64 5.91 10.99 5.81
N GLN A 65 5.62 9.99 4.97
CA GLN A 65 5.07 10.21 3.62
C GLN A 65 3.78 11.02 3.66
N SER A 66 2.90 10.76 4.63
CA SER A 66 1.59 11.42 4.74
C SER A 66 1.64 12.90 5.15
N HIS A 67 2.77 13.33 5.73
CA HIS A 67 2.99 14.68 6.26
C HIS A 67 4.03 15.48 5.47
N GLU A 68 4.76 14.85 4.55
CA GLU A 68 5.79 15.50 3.75
C GLU A 68 5.17 16.38 2.66
N ALA A 69 5.65 17.62 2.56
CA ALA A 69 5.14 18.64 1.65
C ALA A 69 6.00 18.77 0.38
N LEU A 70 7.31 18.49 0.47
CA LEU A 70 8.23 18.65 -0.65
C LEU A 70 8.21 17.39 -1.52
N SER A 71 7.91 17.56 -2.81
CA SER A 71 7.82 16.45 -3.76
C SER A 71 9.11 15.66 -3.91
N SER A 72 10.27 16.32 -3.80
CA SER A 72 11.58 15.67 -3.80
C SER A 72 11.73 14.69 -2.61
N HIS A 73 11.28 15.09 -1.42
CA HIS A 73 11.33 14.23 -0.24
C HIS A 73 10.28 13.13 -0.30
N GLN A 74 9.07 13.43 -0.78
CA GLN A 74 8.05 12.42 -1.03
C GLN A 74 8.58 11.32 -1.95
N LYS A 75 9.31 11.70 -3.01
CA LYS A 75 9.94 10.74 -3.92
C LYS A 75 10.98 9.86 -3.19
N ALA A 76 11.88 10.46 -2.41
CA ALA A 76 12.89 9.71 -1.66
C ALA A 76 12.28 8.74 -0.63
N ILE A 77 11.19 9.14 0.04
CA ILE A 77 10.45 8.28 0.97
C ILE A 77 9.73 7.14 0.23
N GLN A 78 9.12 7.43 -0.93
CA GLN A 78 8.50 6.41 -1.78
C GLN A 78 9.52 5.38 -2.30
N GLU A 79 10.70 5.83 -2.71
CA GLU A 79 11.81 4.94 -3.10
C GLU A 79 12.26 4.08 -1.91
N THR A 80 12.32 4.66 -0.71
CA THR A 80 12.64 3.91 0.51
C THR A 80 11.58 2.86 0.86
N LEU A 81 10.28 3.20 0.73
CA LEU A 81 9.17 2.25 0.87
C LEU A 81 9.26 1.13 -0.17
N PHE A 82 9.67 1.43 -1.40
CA PHE A 82 9.91 0.41 -2.44
C PHE A 82 11.07 -0.52 -2.07
N VAL A 83 12.17 0.02 -1.54
CA VAL A 83 13.31 -0.79 -1.05
C VAL A 83 12.87 -1.69 0.09
N LEU A 84 12.14 -1.17 1.09
CA LEU A 84 11.56 -1.96 2.17
C LEU A 84 10.71 -3.12 1.62
N ARG A 85 9.81 -2.81 0.68
CA ARG A 85 8.93 -3.80 0.07
C ARG A 85 9.68 -4.94 -0.60
N SER A 86 10.81 -4.63 -1.25
CA SER A 86 11.59 -5.58 -2.03
C SER A 86 12.53 -6.45 -1.20
N HIS A 87 12.86 -6.06 0.03
CA HIS A 87 13.89 -6.74 0.84
C HIS A 87 13.33 -7.47 2.08
N PHE A 88 12.17 -7.07 2.60
CA PHE A 88 11.54 -7.79 3.71
C PHE A 88 10.59 -8.88 3.22
N PRO A 89 10.33 -9.95 4.01
CA PRO A 89 9.32 -10.95 3.65
C PRO A 89 7.93 -10.33 3.47
N LEU A 90 7.32 -10.49 2.29
CA LEU A 90 6.07 -9.82 1.93
C LEU A 90 4.91 -10.13 2.90
N ASN A 91 4.83 -11.38 3.38
CA ASN A 91 3.81 -11.79 4.35
C ASN A 91 3.96 -11.03 5.68
N SER A 92 5.18 -10.85 6.19
CA SER A 92 5.44 -10.09 7.42
C SER A 92 5.07 -8.61 7.28
N GLN A 93 5.30 -8.03 6.10
CA GLN A 93 4.87 -6.67 5.80
C GLN A 93 3.35 -6.54 5.77
N PHE A 94 2.66 -7.48 5.12
CA PHE A 94 1.21 -7.50 5.03
C PHE A 94 0.56 -7.68 6.41
N SER A 95 1.09 -8.59 7.23
CA SER A 95 0.69 -8.75 8.63
C SER A 95 0.90 -7.46 9.42
N SER A 96 2.03 -6.78 9.25
CA SER A 96 2.28 -5.48 9.90
C SER A 96 1.25 -4.41 9.50
N CYS A 97 0.86 -4.36 8.23
CA CYS A 97 -0.22 -3.48 7.77
C CYS A 97 -1.57 -3.85 8.41
N CYS A 98 -1.93 -5.13 8.44
CA CYS A 98 -3.18 -5.60 9.06
C CYS A 98 -3.22 -5.27 10.55
N HIS A 99 -2.10 -5.49 11.24
CA HIS A 99 -1.94 -5.14 12.64
C HIS A 99 -2.18 -3.66 12.89
N PHE A 100 -1.53 -2.79 12.13
CA PHE A 100 -1.72 -1.33 12.24
C PHE A 100 -3.17 -0.88 11.95
N ILE A 101 -3.88 -1.57 11.06
CA ILE A 101 -5.30 -1.30 10.79
C ILE A 101 -6.17 -1.64 11.99
N MET A 102 -5.84 -2.71 12.70
CA MET A 102 -6.61 -3.23 13.83
C MET A 102 -6.21 -2.62 15.17
N ASP A 103 -5.02 -2.03 15.26
CA ASP A 103 -4.55 -1.34 16.44
C ASP A 103 -5.37 -0.07 16.70
N ASN A 104 -6.11 -0.07 17.81
CA ASN A 104 -6.96 1.05 18.23
C ASN A 104 -6.18 2.12 19.02
N ALA A 105 -4.93 1.86 19.42
CA ALA A 105 -4.07 2.86 20.05
C ALA A 105 -3.66 3.95 19.05
N HIS A 106 -3.63 3.61 17.76
CA HIS A 106 -3.39 4.54 16.68
C HIS A 106 -4.69 4.87 15.95
N THR A 107 -5.07 6.15 15.91
CA THR A 107 -6.16 6.62 15.05
C THR A 107 -5.56 7.30 13.81
N PRO A 108 -5.19 6.55 12.74
CA PRO A 108 -4.57 7.15 11.57
C PRO A 108 -5.53 8.12 10.88
N ASN A 109 -5.03 9.31 10.58
CA ASN A 109 -5.77 10.30 9.80
C ASN A 109 -5.94 9.84 8.33
N PHE A 110 -6.74 10.57 7.54
CA PHE A 110 -7.03 10.18 6.16
C PHE A 110 -5.80 10.13 5.24
N ARG A 111 -4.77 10.94 5.50
CA ARG A 111 -3.53 10.94 4.70
C ARG A 111 -2.75 9.66 4.98
N VAL A 112 -2.56 9.31 6.25
CA VAL A 112 -1.89 8.07 6.67
C VAL A 112 -2.61 6.84 6.11
N LYS A 113 -3.95 6.80 6.21
CA LYS A 113 -4.76 5.73 5.60
C LYS A 113 -4.53 5.61 4.10
N THR A 114 -4.49 6.74 3.38
CA THR A 114 -4.25 6.74 1.93
C THR A 114 -2.88 6.16 1.61
N CYS A 115 -1.82 6.59 2.30
CA CYS A 115 -0.47 6.05 2.11
C CYS A 115 -0.38 4.55 2.42
N LEU A 116 -1.01 4.11 3.52
CA LEU A 116 -1.08 2.70 3.89
C LEU A 116 -1.75 1.86 2.79
N LEU A 117 -2.91 2.31 2.31
CA LEU A 117 -3.66 1.59 1.28
C LEU A 117 -2.91 1.56 -0.05
N GLU A 118 -2.20 2.64 -0.40
CA GLU A 118 -1.33 2.68 -1.58
C GLU A 118 -0.19 1.67 -1.46
N TYR A 119 0.46 1.63 -0.29
CA TYR A 119 1.50 0.65 0.00
C TYR A 119 0.99 -0.79 -0.09
N MET A 120 -0.15 -1.09 0.53
CA MET A 120 -0.77 -2.42 0.50
C MET A 120 -1.15 -2.83 -0.92
N LYS A 121 -1.69 -1.92 -1.72
CA LYS A 121 -2.03 -2.18 -3.13
C LYS A 121 -0.80 -2.66 -3.92
N ASP A 122 0.34 -2.00 -3.75
CA ASP A 122 1.59 -2.40 -4.40
C ASP A 122 2.14 -3.72 -3.82
N LEU A 123 2.05 -3.89 -2.51
CA LEU A 123 2.49 -5.10 -1.82
C LEU A 123 1.74 -6.34 -2.34
N ILE A 124 0.42 -6.27 -2.42
CA ILE A 124 -0.45 -7.36 -2.90
C ILE A 124 -0.07 -7.83 -4.31
N LEU A 125 0.37 -6.92 -5.19
CA LEU A 125 0.80 -7.27 -6.55
C LEU A 125 2.07 -8.14 -6.59
N MET A 126 2.84 -8.19 -5.52
CA MET A 126 4.06 -8.98 -5.40
C MET A 126 3.85 -10.31 -4.66
N MET A 127 2.67 -10.52 -4.06
CA MET A 127 2.41 -11.63 -3.14
C MET A 127 1.92 -12.90 -3.85
N SER A 128 2.08 -14.04 -3.18
CA SER A 128 1.50 -15.31 -3.64
C SER A 128 -0.04 -15.29 -3.52
N PRO A 129 -0.77 -15.89 -4.48
CA PRO A 129 -2.22 -16.11 -4.39
C PRO A 129 -2.70 -16.82 -3.12
N ASP A 130 -1.80 -17.54 -2.43
CA ASP A 130 -2.10 -18.29 -1.21
C ASP A 130 -2.25 -17.41 0.04
N LEU A 131 -1.88 -16.12 -0.05
CA LEU A 131 -1.94 -15.19 1.08
C LEU A 131 -3.29 -15.21 1.82
N ILE A 132 -4.38 -15.26 1.05
CA ILE A 132 -5.75 -15.16 1.57
C ILE A 132 -6.50 -16.49 1.51
N ALA A 133 -5.82 -17.62 1.24
CA ALA A 133 -6.46 -18.93 1.23
C ALA A 133 -6.88 -19.37 2.64
N ASN A 134 -6.04 -19.13 3.65
CA ASN A 134 -6.31 -19.45 5.05
C ASN A 134 -5.89 -18.29 5.98
N PRO A 135 -6.56 -17.13 5.90
CA PRO A 135 -6.16 -15.95 6.65
C PRO A 135 -6.50 -16.10 8.14
N SER A 136 -5.71 -15.44 9.00
CA SER A 136 -6.06 -15.32 10.42
C SER A 136 -7.28 -14.40 10.61
N ASN A 137 -7.96 -14.49 11.75
CA ASN A 137 -9.07 -13.60 12.10
C ASN A 137 -8.66 -12.12 12.08
N GLU A 138 -7.42 -11.80 12.45
CA GLU A 138 -6.88 -10.44 12.38
C GLU A 138 -6.83 -9.93 10.94
N VAL A 139 -6.36 -10.77 10.00
CA VAL A 139 -6.34 -10.44 8.56
C VAL A 139 -7.76 -10.28 8.00
N ILE A 140 -8.68 -11.18 8.35
CA ILE A 140 -10.09 -11.09 7.94
C ILE A 140 -10.68 -9.75 8.41
N ASN A 141 -10.51 -9.41 9.69
CA ASN A 141 -11.04 -8.17 10.26
C ASN A 141 -10.39 -6.93 9.65
N ALA A 142 -9.08 -6.94 9.40
CA ALA A 142 -8.38 -5.85 8.73
C ALA A 142 -8.91 -5.62 7.31
N ILE A 143 -9.11 -6.70 6.53
CA ILE A 143 -9.73 -6.63 5.20
C ILE A 143 -11.16 -6.11 5.28
N GLY A 144 -11.95 -6.53 6.28
CA GLY A 144 -13.28 -5.97 6.53
C GLY A 144 -13.27 -4.46 6.80
N LYS A 145 -12.28 -3.98 7.56
CA LYS A 145 -12.10 -2.53 7.83
C LYS A 145 -11.68 -1.76 6.57
N ILE A 146 -10.81 -2.34 5.73
CA ILE A 146 -10.46 -1.77 4.41
C ILE A 146 -11.69 -1.67 3.52
N ILE A 147 -12.51 -2.73 3.44
CA ILE A 147 -13.75 -2.70 2.65
C ILE A 147 -14.67 -1.58 3.15
N SER A 148 -14.80 -1.42 4.46
CA SER A 148 -15.61 -0.34 5.05
C SER A 148 -15.07 1.05 4.70
N TRP A 149 -13.75 1.23 4.64
CA TRP A 149 -13.12 2.49 4.20
C TRP A 149 -13.40 2.85 2.74
N SER A 150 -13.81 1.90 1.89
CA SER A 150 -14.26 2.23 0.53
C SER A 150 -15.52 3.12 0.51
N ALA A 151 -16.24 3.24 1.63
CA ALA A 151 -17.38 4.13 1.83
C ALA A 151 -17.08 5.32 2.77
N GLU A 152 -15.80 5.60 3.09
CA GLU A 152 -15.39 6.70 3.97
C GLU A 152 -16.01 8.05 3.55
N PRO A 153 -16.94 8.64 4.33
CA PRO A 153 -17.70 9.81 3.90
C PRO A 153 -16.81 11.05 3.71
N LYS A 154 -15.77 11.19 4.55
CA LYS A 154 -15.00 12.43 4.65
C LYS A 154 -13.79 12.49 3.71
N SER A 155 -13.42 11.39 3.06
CA SER A 155 -12.22 11.35 2.21
C SER A 155 -12.44 10.53 0.94
N ALA A 156 -12.51 11.22 -0.19
CA ALA A 156 -12.59 10.59 -1.51
C ALA A 156 -11.33 9.77 -1.85
N ASP A 157 -10.15 10.23 -1.43
CA ASP A 157 -8.89 9.52 -1.66
C ASP A 157 -8.84 8.18 -0.91
N VAL A 158 -9.29 8.16 0.35
CA VAL A 158 -9.41 6.91 1.12
C VAL A 158 -10.39 5.96 0.44
N ARG A 159 -11.57 6.44 0.03
CA ARG A 159 -12.54 5.62 -0.72
C ARG A 159 -11.92 5.00 -1.96
N ARG A 160 -11.27 5.82 -2.79
CA ARG A 160 -10.63 5.40 -4.04
C ARG A 160 -9.54 4.36 -3.77
N MET A 161 -8.66 4.59 -2.82
CA MET A 161 -7.54 3.69 -2.57
C MET A 161 -7.98 2.39 -1.88
N ALA A 162 -8.96 2.44 -0.98
CA ALA A 162 -9.55 1.26 -0.38
C ALA A 162 -10.21 0.36 -1.44
N SER A 163 -10.98 0.95 -2.37
CA SER A 163 -11.53 0.19 -3.50
C SER A 163 -10.45 -0.47 -4.35
N ARG A 164 -9.32 0.21 -4.59
CA ARG A 164 -8.18 -0.38 -5.32
C ARG A 164 -7.57 -1.57 -4.58
N VAL A 165 -7.40 -1.49 -3.26
CA VAL A 165 -6.92 -2.62 -2.45
C VAL A 165 -7.90 -3.79 -2.52
N VAL A 166 -9.21 -3.54 -2.38
CA VAL A 166 -10.24 -4.58 -2.52
C VAL A 166 -10.18 -5.27 -3.88
N ILE A 167 -10.06 -4.50 -4.96
CA ILE A 167 -9.90 -5.05 -6.31
C ILE A 167 -8.62 -5.90 -6.40
N LYS A 168 -7.51 -5.46 -5.83
CA LYS A 168 -6.25 -6.24 -5.86
C LYS A 168 -6.27 -7.51 -5.04
N LEU A 169 -7.00 -7.53 -3.91
CA LEU A 169 -7.24 -8.78 -3.17
C LEU A 169 -8.11 -9.75 -3.98
N PHE A 170 -9.12 -9.23 -4.69
CA PHE A 170 -9.96 -10.04 -5.58
C PHE A 170 -9.17 -10.58 -6.79
N ASP A 171 -8.38 -9.73 -7.46
CA ASP A 171 -7.53 -10.12 -8.59
C ASP A 171 -6.48 -11.15 -8.18
N LEU A 172 -5.95 -11.07 -6.95
CA LEU A 172 -4.94 -11.99 -6.42
C LEU A 172 -5.49 -13.43 -6.34
N ASN A 173 -6.70 -13.60 -5.78
CA ASN A 173 -7.37 -14.90 -5.71
C ASN A 173 -8.88 -14.71 -5.45
N SER A 174 -9.68 -14.72 -6.51
CA SER A 174 -11.12 -14.43 -6.44
C SER A 174 -11.91 -15.47 -5.63
N THR A 175 -11.51 -16.74 -5.69
CA THR A 175 -12.15 -17.84 -4.93
C THR A 175 -11.89 -17.69 -3.43
N SER A 176 -10.63 -17.49 -3.04
CA SER A 176 -10.25 -17.29 -1.64
C SER A 176 -10.85 -15.99 -1.09
N PHE A 177 -10.87 -14.91 -1.89
CA PHE A 177 -11.50 -13.65 -1.51
C PHE A 177 -13.01 -13.82 -1.26
N SER A 178 -13.71 -14.54 -2.15
CA SER A 178 -15.15 -14.82 -1.99
C SER A 178 -15.43 -15.64 -0.73
N THR A 179 -14.57 -16.61 -0.42
CA THR A 179 -14.65 -17.42 0.81
C THR A 179 -14.41 -16.56 2.06
N LEU A 180 -13.41 -15.69 2.01
CA LEU A 180 -13.11 -14.73 3.09
C LEU A 180 -14.32 -13.83 3.39
N LEU A 181 -14.99 -13.31 2.35
CA LEU A 181 -16.16 -12.44 2.52
C LEU A 181 -17.29 -13.12 3.31
N GLN A 182 -17.45 -14.44 3.19
CA GLN A 182 -18.48 -15.18 3.94
C GLN A 182 -18.28 -15.09 5.46
N SER A 183 -17.05 -14.84 5.91
CA SER A 183 -16.71 -14.66 7.32
C SER A 183 -16.95 -13.23 7.85
N LEU A 184 -17.35 -12.29 6.98
CA LEU A 184 -17.56 -10.89 7.33
C LEU A 184 -19.05 -10.55 7.51
N PRO A 185 -19.41 -9.47 8.24
CA PRO A 185 -20.79 -9.03 8.37
C PRO A 185 -21.43 -8.68 7.02
N ARG A 186 -22.75 -8.88 6.90
CA ARG A 186 -23.46 -8.75 5.61
C ARG A 186 -23.28 -7.38 4.93
N GLY A 187 -23.33 -6.28 5.69
CA GLY A 187 -23.11 -4.94 5.13
C GLY A 187 -21.72 -4.74 4.54
N VAL A 188 -20.69 -5.39 5.10
CA VAL A 188 -19.32 -5.37 4.56
C VAL A 188 -19.25 -6.19 3.27
N GLN A 189 -19.92 -7.36 3.23
CA GLN A 189 -20.04 -8.16 2.01
C GLN A 189 -20.70 -7.34 0.89
N ASP A 190 -21.86 -6.74 1.15
CA ASP A 190 -22.60 -5.97 0.15
C ASP A 190 -21.76 -4.82 -0.40
N ARG A 191 -20.98 -4.15 0.46
CA ARG A 191 -20.04 -3.10 0.05
C ARG A 191 -18.93 -3.63 -0.87
N ALA A 192 -18.35 -4.78 -0.54
CA ALA A 192 -17.33 -5.39 -1.40
C ALA A 192 -17.89 -5.70 -2.80
N HIS A 193 -19.10 -6.26 -2.88
CA HIS A 193 -19.76 -6.53 -4.16
C HIS A 193 -20.04 -5.26 -4.96
N GLU A 194 -20.42 -4.15 -4.32
CA GLU A 194 -20.63 -2.87 -4.99
C GLU A 194 -19.35 -2.32 -5.64
N VAL A 195 -18.22 -2.42 -4.92
CA VAL A 195 -16.90 -2.05 -5.44
C VAL A 195 -16.55 -2.91 -6.66
N LEU A 196 -16.69 -4.23 -6.57
CA LEU A 196 -16.35 -5.16 -7.66
C LEU A 196 -17.27 -5.01 -8.88
N LYS A 197 -18.58 -4.79 -8.66
CA LYS A 197 -19.54 -4.53 -9.74
C LYS A 197 -19.19 -3.23 -10.49
N THR A 198 -18.79 -2.19 -9.76
CA THR A 198 -18.35 -0.93 -10.37
C THR A 198 -17.08 -1.15 -11.19
N TYR A 199 -16.10 -1.87 -10.63
CA TYR A 199 -14.88 -2.23 -11.33
C TYR A 199 -15.14 -2.99 -12.64
N GLN A 200 -15.99 -4.01 -12.61
CA GLN A 200 -16.32 -4.80 -13.80
C GLN A 200 -16.93 -3.95 -14.91
N LYS A 201 -17.87 -3.04 -14.60
CA LYS A 201 -18.47 -2.13 -15.58
C LYS A 201 -17.46 -1.19 -16.23
N THR A 202 -16.51 -0.67 -15.44
CA THR A 202 -15.47 0.22 -15.96
C THR A 202 -14.40 -0.55 -16.76
N ALA A 203 -14.08 -1.78 -16.35
CA ALA A 203 -13.10 -2.63 -17.03
C ALA A 203 -13.61 -3.16 -18.38
N THR A 204 -14.90 -3.52 -18.48
CA THR A 204 -15.50 -4.00 -19.74
C THR A 204 -15.99 -2.87 -20.65
N GLY A 205 -16.23 -1.66 -20.13
CA GLY A 205 -16.63 -0.48 -20.91
C GLY A 205 -15.47 0.36 -21.48
N GLY A 206 -14.21 -0.05 -21.28
CA GLY A 206 -13.02 0.69 -21.69
C GLY A 206 -12.36 0.23 -23.01
N GLY A 207 -12.97 -0.70 -23.74
CA GLY A 207 -12.51 -1.13 -25.07
C GLY A 207 -13.53 -0.74 -26.14
N LEU A 208 -13.08 -0.03 -27.19
CA LEU A 208 -13.85 0.60 -28.27
C LEU A 208 -14.63 1.87 -27.89
N ILE A 209 -13.90 2.96 -27.69
CA ILE A 209 -14.36 4.24 -28.25
C ILE A 209 -13.51 4.45 -29.52
N ASN A 210 -13.84 3.70 -30.57
CA ASN A 210 -13.34 3.98 -31.90
C ASN A 210 -14.07 5.23 -32.40
N LEU A 211 -13.29 6.25 -32.73
CA LEU A 211 -13.65 7.50 -33.38
C LEU A 211 -14.12 7.27 -34.83
N THR A 212 -15.20 6.51 -35.02
CA THR A 212 -15.85 6.40 -36.34
C THR A 212 -17.32 6.67 -36.20
N ASP A 213 -17.65 7.96 -36.06
CA ASP A 213 -18.91 8.54 -36.53
C ASP A 213 -18.71 10.03 -36.80
N THR A 214 -17.93 10.32 -37.84
CA THR A 214 -18.16 11.51 -38.67
C THR A 214 -18.80 11.04 -39.97
N ASN A 215 -20.12 10.84 -39.94
CA ASN A 215 -20.90 10.79 -41.15
C ASN A 215 -22.26 11.46 -40.93
N HIS A 216 -22.28 12.79 -41.02
CA HIS A 216 -23.52 13.49 -41.34
C HIS A 216 -23.28 14.78 -42.15
N ASN A 217 -23.82 14.74 -43.36
CA ASN A 217 -24.38 15.82 -44.18
C ASN A 217 -23.50 16.99 -44.63
N SER A 218 -23.02 16.87 -45.87
CA SER A 218 -22.79 17.99 -46.77
C SER A 218 -24.12 18.58 -47.28
N PRO A 219 -24.34 19.92 -47.24
CA PRO A 219 -25.48 20.55 -47.90
C PRO A 219 -25.16 20.82 -49.37
N SER A 220 -25.98 20.28 -50.27
CA SER A 220 -26.01 20.61 -51.69
C SER A 220 -26.58 22.00 -51.90
N TRP A 221 -25.78 22.94 -52.42
CA TRP A 221 -26.26 24.22 -52.93
C TRP A 221 -26.80 24.02 -54.35
N LYS A 222 -28.06 24.38 -54.59
CA LYS A 222 -28.64 24.53 -55.93
C LYS A 222 -28.77 26.01 -56.26
N SER A 223 -28.22 26.38 -57.42
CA SER A 223 -28.36 27.68 -58.06
C SER A 223 -29.75 27.84 -58.69
N SER A 224 -30.34 29.02 -58.52
CA SER A 224 -31.29 29.67 -59.43
C SER A 224 -31.17 31.17 -59.23
#